data_AF-A0A9J5WMN6-F1
#
_entry.id   AF-A0A9J5WMN6-F1
#
_cell.length_a   1.000
_cell.length_b   1.000
_cell.length_c   1.000
_cell.angle_alpha   90.00
_cell.angle_beta   90.00
_cell.angle_gamma   90.00
#
_symmetry.space_group_name_H-M   'P 1'
#
loop_
_entity.id
_entity.type
_entity.pdbx_description
1 polymer ?
#
loop_
_entity_poly.entity_id
_entity_poly.type
_entity_poly.pdbx_seq_one_letter_code
_entity_poly.pdbx_strand_id
1 'polypeptide(L)'
;MEYEGCLKNEKVAWRQRSRALWLKEGDRNTKFFHQTANAHKRYNHIDQLEVQGETITEPDRIKEEIISFYKKMYIEPEGWRPSVVHVLTFEESAVTSTSPVVVPPFQTYHRRPHPTLVSDDSCHALDPAPTTDLPPCSQPIALQK
;
A
#
# COMPACT_ATOMS: atom_id res chain seq x y z
N MET A 1 39.92 -3.02 -16.22
CA MET A 1 39.25 -1.77 -15.78
C MET A 1 37.79 -1.96 -15.37
N GLU A 2 37.13 -3.07 -15.72
CA GLU A 2 35.71 -3.33 -15.40
C GLU A 2 35.46 -3.75 -13.94
N TYR A 3 36.41 -4.45 -13.33
CA TYR A 3 36.32 -4.94 -11.94
C TYR A 3 36.15 -3.83 -10.90
N GLU A 4 36.89 -2.72 -11.07
CA GLU A 4 36.80 -1.53 -10.22
C GLU A 4 35.42 -0.87 -10.29
N GLY A 5 34.74 -0.93 -11.44
CA GLY A 5 33.39 -0.42 -11.60
C GLY A 5 32.36 -1.24 -10.86
N CYS A 6 32.45 -2.58 -10.97
CA CYS A 6 31.55 -3.51 -10.30
C CYS A 6 31.64 -3.38 -8.77
N LEU A 7 32.86 -3.35 -8.21
CA LEU A 7 33.08 -3.17 -6.77
C LEU A 7 32.57 -1.82 -6.24
N LYS A 8 32.68 -0.74 -7.02
CA LYS A 8 32.13 0.57 -6.65
C LYS A 8 30.61 0.54 -6.61
N ASN A 9 29.98 -0.06 -7.61
CA ASN A 9 28.51 -0.18 -7.68
C ASN A 9 27.98 -1.07 -6.55
N GLU A 10 28.66 -2.17 -6.25
CA GLU A 10 28.32 -3.06 -5.15
C GLU A 10 28.45 -2.34 -3.79
N LYS A 11 29.53 -1.59 -3.55
CA LYS A 11 29.69 -0.78 -2.34
C LYS A 11 28.58 0.25 -2.18
N VAL A 12 28.15 0.90 -3.27
CA VAL A 12 27.02 1.85 -3.24
C VAL A 12 25.70 1.11 -2.97
N ALA A 13 25.46 -0.02 -3.61
CA ALA A 13 24.26 -0.83 -3.41
C ALA A 13 24.16 -1.31 -1.95
N TRP A 14 25.24 -1.81 -1.36
CA TRP A 14 25.26 -2.20 0.06
C TRP A 14 25.07 -1.01 1.01
N ARG A 15 25.62 0.17 0.70
CA ARG A 15 25.38 1.40 1.49
C ARG A 15 23.92 1.86 1.42
N GLN A 16 23.26 1.71 0.28
CA GLN A 16 21.84 2.02 0.12
C GLN A 16 20.96 0.98 0.83
N ARG A 17 21.22 -0.32 0.62
CA ARG A 17 20.47 -1.44 1.22
C ARG A 17 20.56 -1.47 2.75
N SER A 18 21.75 -1.23 3.30
CA SER A 18 21.97 -1.19 4.76
C SER A 18 21.33 0.01 5.45
N ARG A 19 20.82 1.01 4.69
CA ARG A 19 20.27 2.26 5.23
C ARG A 19 21.22 2.95 6.24
N ALA A 20 22.53 2.72 6.14
CA ALA A 20 23.51 3.21 7.11
C ALA A 20 23.54 4.75 7.21
N LEU A 21 23.35 5.43 6.08
CA LEU A 21 23.21 6.89 6.05
C LEU A 21 21.91 7.36 6.71
N TRP A 22 20.80 6.63 6.55
CA TRP A 22 19.56 6.96 7.26
C TRP A 22 19.68 6.76 8.76
N LEU A 23 20.39 5.72 9.22
CA LEU A 23 20.63 5.51 10.65
C LEU A 23 21.50 6.63 11.25
N LYS A 24 22.50 7.10 10.50
CA LYS A 24 23.39 8.20 10.94
C LYS A 24 22.68 9.55 10.96
N GLU A 25 21.89 9.84 9.93
CA GLU A 25 21.25 11.14 9.74
C GLU A 25 19.87 11.23 10.43
N GLY A 26 19.19 10.09 10.60
CA GLY A 26 17.86 10.00 11.18
C GLY A 26 16.87 10.95 10.49
N ASP A 27 16.15 11.73 11.30
CA ASP A 27 15.19 12.74 10.84
C ASP A 27 15.84 13.97 10.20
N ARG A 28 17.17 14.12 10.27
CA ARG A 28 17.89 15.21 9.59
C ARG A 28 18.06 14.95 8.10
N ASN A 29 17.64 13.79 7.59
CA ASN A 29 17.69 13.45 6.16
C ASN A 29 16.57 14.14 5.36
N THR A 30 16.49 15.47 5.46
CA THR A 30 15.47 16.29 4.80
C THR A 30 15.48 16.10 3.28
N LYS A 31 16.68 15.96 2.67
CA LYS A 31 16.82 15.75 1.22
C LYS A 31 16.07 14.52 0.73
N PHE A 32 16.15 13.40 1.44
CA PHE A 32 15.45 12.17 1.07
C PHE A 32 13.92 12.34 1.17
N PHE A 33 13.44 12.89 2.27
CA PHE A 33 12.00 13.09 2.48
C PHE A 33 11.41 14.09 1.48
N HIS A 34 12.14 15.17 1.16
CA HIS A 34 11.73 16.12 0.13
C HIS A 34 11.71 15.48 -1.26
N GLN A 35 12.70 14.67 -1.62
CA GLN A 35 12.69 13.95 -2.89
C GLN A 35 11.50 12.99 -3.00
N THR A 36 11.23 12.24 -1.93
CA THR A 36 10.10 11.31 -1.87
C THR A 36 8.76 12.05 -1.96
N ALA A 37 8.59 13.13 -1.20
CA ALA A 37 7.39 13.96 -1.23
C ALA A 37 7.17 14.61 -2.61
N ASN A 38 8.23 15.09 -3.26
CA ASN A 38 8.17 15.64 -4.61
C ASN A 38 7.84 14.57 -5.66
N ALA A 39 8.39 13.36 -5.52
CA ALA A 39 8.05 12.24 -6.38
C ALA A 39 6.57 11.87 -6.25
N HIS A 40 6.06 11.79 -5.02
CA HIS A 40 4.63 11.58 -4.76
C HIS A 40 3.78 12.72 -5.31
N LYS A 41 4.19 13.99 -5.12
CA LYS A 41 3.48 15.15 -5.66
C LYS A 41 3.37 15.10 -7.18
N ARG A 42 4.47 14.77 -7.87
CA ARG A 42 4.48 14.62 -9.33
C ARG A 42 3.62 13.44 -9.78
N TYR A 43 3.71 12.30 -9.10
CA TYR A 43 2.95 11.11 -9.45
C TYR A 43 1.44 11.27 -9.22
N ASN A 44 1.06 12.02 -8.19
CA ASN A 44 -0.34 12.29 -7.83
C ASN A 44 -0.87 13.60 -8.42
N HIS A 45 -0.10 14.27 -9.28
CA HIS A 45 -0.60 15.43 -9.99
C HIS A 45 -1.66 14.97 -11.00
N ILE A 46 -2.76 15.70 -11.07
CA ILE A 46 -3.86 15.44 -12.00
C ILE A 46 -3.83 16.60 -12.99
N ASP A 47 -3.30 16.35 -14.18
CA ASP A 47 -3.18 17.35 -15.26
C ASP A 47 -4.48 17.50 -16.06
N GLN A 48 -5.22 16.41 -16.22
CA GLN A 48 -6.48 16.38 -16.98
C GLN A 48 -7.49 15.44 -16.30
N LEU A 49 -8.77 15.78 -16.44
CA LEU A 49 -9.88 15.00 -15.92
C LEU A 49 -10.96 14.86 -17.00
N GLU A 50 -11.35 13.63 -17.33
CA GLU A 50 -12.44 13.37 -18.25
C GLU A 50 -13.75 13.18 -17.47
N VAL A 51 -14.74 14.01 -17.78
CA VAL A 51 -16.07 13.96 -17.16
C VAL A 51 -17.12 13.95 -18.26
N GLN A 52 -17.94 12.90 -18.30
CA GLN A 52 -19.04 12.74 -19.26
C GLN A 52 -18.62 12.91 -20.74
N GLY A 53 -17.37 12.54 -21.07
CA GLY A 53 -16.81 12.67 -22.42
C GLY A 53 -16.19 14.03 -22.73
N GLU A 54 -16.19 14.98 -21.79
CA GLU A 54 -15.45 16.24 -21.89
C GLU A 54 -14.12 16.12 -21.13
N THR A 55 -13.00 16.44 -21.78
CA THR A 55 -11.68 16.52 -21.12
C THR A 55 -11.46 17.92 -20.58
N ILE A 56 -11.26 18.00 -19.27
CA ILE A 56 -11.01 19.24 -18.53
C ILE A 56 -9.52 19.31 -18.19
N THR A 57 -8.85 20.37 -18.62
CA THR A 57 -7.42 20.63 -18.32
C THR A 57 -7.24 21.79 -17.34
N GLU A 58 -8.27 22.60 -17.12
CA GLU A 58 -8.19 23.75 -16.22
C GLU A 58 -8.18 23.30 -14.75
N PRO A 59 -7.14 23.68 -13.95
CA PRO A 59 -6.95 23.13 -12.62
C PRO A 59 -8.04 23.51 -11.63
N ASP A 60 -8.65 24.69 -11.78
CA ASP A 60 -9.74 25.11 -10.90
C ASP A 60 -11.03 24.37 -11.22
N ARG A 61 -11.33 24.17 -12.51
CA ARG A 61 -12.46 23.34 -12.96
C ARG A 61 -12.30 21.87 -12.55
N ILE A 62 -11.09 21.31 -12.62
CA ILE A 62 -10.79 19.95 -12.11
C ILE A 62 -11.13 19.84 -10.61
N LYS A 63 -10.73 20.83 -9.79
CA LYS A 63 -11.05 20.82 -8.35
C LYS A 63 -12.55 20.87 -8.11
N GLU A 64 -13.25 21.77 -8.79
CA GLU A 64 -14.69 21.93 -8.65
C GLU A 64 -15.43 20.64 -8.99
N GLU A 65 -15.05 19.99 -10.08
CA GLU A 65 -15.68 18.75 -10.54
C GLU A 65 -15.44 17.59 -9.56
N ILE A 66 -14.21 17.44 -9.07
CA ILE A 66 -13.87 16.44 -8.03
C ILE A 66 -14.73 16.69 -6.78
N ILE A 67 -14.81 17.94 -6.31
CA ILE A 67 -15.59 18.30 -5.12
C ILE A 67 -17.07 18.00 -5.35
N SER A 68 -17.62 18.40 -6.50
CA SER A 68 -19.02 18.17 -6.89
C SER A 68 -19.35 16.68 -6.90
N PHE A 69 -18.49 15.87 -7.52
CA PHE A 69 -18.63 14.43 -7.61
C PHE A 69 -18.73 13.77 -6.23
N TYR A 70 -17.77 14.05 -5.34
CA TYR A 70 -17.76 13.45 -4.01
C TYR A 70 -18.87 13.99 -3.11
N LYS A 71 -19.23 15.27 -3.22
CA LYS A 71 -20.40 15.82 -2.53
C LYS A 71 -21.65 15.03 -2.90
N LYS A 72 -21.90 14.85 -4.21
CA LYS A 72 -23.05 14.07 -4.69
C LYS A 72 -23.01 12.62 -4.20
N MET A 73 -21.84 12.00 -4.18
CA MET A 73 -21.68 10.60 -3.76
C MET A 73 -21.93 10.38 -2.26
N TYR A 74 -21.55 11.35 -1.42
CA TYR A 74 -21.70 11.27 0.03
C TYR A 74 -22.96 11.95 0.56
N ILE A 75 -23.80 12.52 -0.31
CA ILE A 75 -25.14 12.93 0.07
C ILE A 75 -25.97 11.66 0.26
N GLU A 76 -26.41 11.46 1.49
CA GLU A 76 -27.39 10.43 1.80
C GLU A 76 -28.80 10.98 1.54
N PRO A 77 -29.66 10.23 0.83
CA PRO A 77 -31.02 10.68 0.54
C PRO A 77 -31.96 10.57 1.75
N GLU A 78 -31.61 9.75 2.75
CA GLU A 78 -32.46 9.46 3.89
C GLU A 78 -32.27 10.48 5.02
N GLY A 79 -33.36 11.14 5.42
CA GLY A 79 -33.35 12.11 6.52
C GLY A 79 -33.29 11.49 7.91
N TRP A 80 -33.41 10.16 8.02
CA TRP A 80 -33.44 9.45 9.28
C TRP A 80 -32.12 8.71 9.55
N ARG A 81 -31.43 9.13 10.61
CA ARG A 81 -30.29 8.41 11.18
C ARG A 81 -30.70 7.85 12.55
N PRO A 82 -30.62 6.53 12.78
CA PRO A 82 -30.72 6.01 14.13
C PRO A 82 -29.60 6.63 14.96
N SER A 83 -29.96 7.27 16.08
CA SER A 83 -28.99 7.83 17.01
C SER A 83 -28.15 6.69 17.59
N VAL A 84 -26.83 6.77 17.43
CA VAL A 84 -25.84 5.84 18.00
C VAL A 84 -25.97 5.67 19.52
N VAL A 85 -26.69 6.57 20.18
CA VAL A 85 -26.97 6.53 21.63
C VAL A 85 -27.94 5.41 22.01
N HIS A 86 -28.84 4.98 21.11
CA HIS A 86 -29.86 3.96 21.43
C HIS A 86 -29.45 2.50 21.14
N VAL A 87 -28.31 2.27 20.49
CA VAL A 87 -27.87 0.91 20.12
C VAL A 87 -26.86 0.34 21.13
N LEU A 88 -26.24 1.19 21.95
CA LEU A 88 -25.23 0.79 22.94
C LEU A 88 -25.77 0.72 24.38
N THR A 89 -27.08 0.90 24.60
CA THR A 89 -27.68 0.50 25.87
C THR A 89 -27.75 -1.02 25.91
N PHE A 90 -26.62 -1.64 26.25
CA PHE A 90 -26.61 -3.00 26.79
C PHE A 90 -27.40 -2.90 28.10
N GLU A 91 -28.69 -3.28 28.08
CA GLU A 91 -29.38 -3.51 29.33
C GLU A 91 -28.68 -4.67 30.01
N GLU A 92 -27.94 -4.33 31.06
CA GLU A 92 -27.34 -5.29 31.98
C GLU A 92 -28.48 -6.05 32.66
N SER A 93 -28.96 -7.08 31.99
CA SER A 93 -29.86 -8.05 32.61
C SER A 93 -29.03 -8.81 33.63
N ALA A 94 -29.28 -8.52 34.90
CA ALA A 94 -28.67 -9.21 36.03
C ALA A 94 -29.02 -10.70 35.96
N VAL A 95 -28.17 -11.51 35.33
CA VAL A 95 -28.26 -12.96 35.40
C VAL A 95 -27.74 -13.37 36.77
N THR A 96 -28.67 -13.81 37.61
CA THR A 96 -28.41 -14.42 38.91
C THR A 96 -27.36 -15.52 38.76
N SER A 97 -26.31 -15.39 39.57
CA SER A 97 -25.26 -16.38 39.86
C SER A 97 -25.69 -17.82 39.63
N THR A 98 -25.07 -18.51 38.68
CA THR A 98 -25.01 -19.97 38.68
C THR A 98 -23.64 -20.45 38.19
N SER A 99 -22.85 -20.89 39.16
CA SER A 99 -21.77 -21.88 39.09
C SER A 99 -20.44 -21.50 38.42
N PRO A 100 -19.28 -21.83 39.04
CA PRO A 100 -17.97 -21.54 38.49
C PRO A 100 -17.69 -22.46 37.31
N VAL A 101 -17.68 -21.89 36.10
CA VAL A 101 -17.05 -22.53 34.94
C VAL A 101 -15.54 -22.45 35.17
N VAL A 102 -14.92 -23.61 35.39
CA VAL A 102 -13.47 -23.76 35.39
C VAL A 102 -12.94 -23.31 34.03
N VAL A 103 -12.35 -22.13 33.97
CA VAL A 103 -11.66 -21.65 32.78
C VAL A 103 -10.41 -22.53 32.61
N PRO A 104 -10.29 -23.33 31.54
CA PRO A 104 -9.08 -24.08 31.29
C PRO A 104 -7.93 -23.08 31.08
N PRO A 105 -6.70 -23.42 31.53
CA PRO A 105 -5.56 -22.54 31.36
C PRO A 105 -5.39 -22.22 29.88
N PHE A 106 -5.21 -20.93 29.58
CA PHE A 106 -4.88 -20.45 28.26
C PHE A 106 -3.78 -21.33 27.68
N GLN A 107 -4.07 -22.03 26.59
CA GLN A 107 -3.00 -22.62 25.81
C GLN A 107 -2.11 -21.45 25.40
N THR A 108 -0.89 -21.43 25.93
CA THR A 108 0.17 -20.59 25.40
C THR A 108 0.23 -20.91 23.92
N TYR A 109 -0.12 -19.92 23.10
CA TYR A 109 0.03 -20.01 21.66
C TYR A 109 1.43 -20.56 21.37
N HIS A 110 1.52 -21.81 20.95
CA HIS A 110 2.71 -22.30 20.31
C HIS A 110 2.93 -21.36 19.13
N ARG A 111 4.00 -20.55 19.18
CA ARG A 111 4.47 -19.82 18.00
C ARG A 111 4.46 -20.83 16.86
N ARG A 112 3.76 -20.52 15.77
CA ARG A 112 3.99 -21.23 14.52
C ARG A 112 5.51 -21.24 14.31
N PRO A 113 6.13 -22.41 14.08
CA PRO A 113 7.51 -22.45 13.65
C PRO A 113 7.63 -21.54 12.42
N HIS A 114 8.62 -20.64 12.44
CA HIS A 114 9.02 -19.93 11.24
C HIS A 114 9.37 -20.97 10.16
N PRO A 115 8.99 -20.76 8.89
CA PRO A 115 9.47 -21.61 7.81
C PRO A 115 11.00 -21.55 7.82
N THR A 116 11.63 -22.69 8.09
CA THR A 116 13.05 -22.87 7.84
C THR A 116 13.26 -22.70 6.34
N LEU A 117 14.01 -21.67 5.96
CA LEU A 117 14.59 -21.58 4.62
C LEU A 117 15.40 -22.85 4.42
N VAL A 118 14.88 -23.76 3.60
CA VAL A 118 15.68 -24.84 3.03
C VAL A 118 16.66 -24.17 2.06
N SER A 119 17.95 -24.39 2.33
CA SER A 119 19.01 -24.09 1.37
C SER A 119 18.95 -25.17 0.30
N ASP A 120 18.23 -24.91 -0.78
CA ASP A 120 18.38 -25.71 -2.00
C ASP A 120 19.59 -25.16 -2.78
N ASP A 121 20.76 -25.63 -2.37
CA ASP A 121 21.96 -25.66 -3.22
C ASP A 121 21.70 -26.65 -4.37
N SER A 122 21.21 -26.16 -5.51
CA SER A 122 21.38 -26.85 -6.79
C SER A 122 21.23 -25.89 -7.97
N CYS A 123 22.25 -25.07 -8.21
CA CYS A 123 22.44 -24.40 -9.48
C CYS A 123 23.13 -25.35 -10.46
N HIS A 124 22.35 -26.23 -11.11
CA HIS A 124 22.76 -26.85 -12.36
C HIS A 124 22.20 -26.04 -13.54
N ALA A 125 23.12 -25.46 -14.29
CA ALA A 125 22.89 -24.71 -15.51
C ALA A 125 22.22 -25.58 -16.60
N LEU A 126 21.20 -25.03 -17.24
CA LEU A 126 20.83 -25.38 -18.61
C LEU A 126 20.57 -24.08 -19.39
N ASP A 127 21.40 -23.87 -20.39
CA ASP A 127 21.32 -22.83 -21.42
C ASP A 127 20.39 -23.25 -22.58
N PRO A 128 20.10 -22.37 -23.56
CA PRO A 128 18.73 -22.06 -24.01
C PRO A 128 18.38 -22.54 -25.44
N ALA A 129 17.08 -22.62 -25.78
CA ALA A 129 16.55 -22.53 -27.16
C ALA A 129 14.99 -22.40 -27.16
N PRO A 130 14.30 -22.16 -28.31
CA PRO A 130 14.06 -20.87 -28.95
C PRO A 130 12.55 -20.51 -29.10
N THR A 131 12.31 -19.22 -29.35
CA THR A 131 11.13 -18.50 -29.89
C THR A 131 9.84 -19.28 -30.22
N THR A 132 8.70 -18.85 -29.66
CA THR A 132 7.43 -18.76 -30.42
C THR A 132 6.53 -17.66 -29.86
N ASP A 133 6.06 -16.80 -30.76
CA ASP A 133 5.21 -15.63 -30.54
C ASP A 133 3.87 -15.94 -29.83
N LEU A 134 3.49 -15.09 -28.88
CA LEU A 134 2.12 -15.01 -28.36
C LEU A 134 1.49 -13.66 -28.76
N PRO A 135 0.21 -13.65 -29.17
CA PRO A 135 -0.48 -12.47 -29.70
C PRO A 135 -0.76 -11.42 -28.61
N PRO A 136 -0.95 -10.15 -28.98
CA PRO A 136 -1.16 -9.08 -28.01
C PRO A 136 -2.50 -9.25 -27.29
N CYS A 137 -2.44 -9.34 -25.95
CA CYS A 137 -3.62 -9.25 -25.10
C CYS A 137 -4.18 -7.82 -25.16
N SER A 138 -5.49 -7.74 -25.32
CA SER A 138 -6.30 -6.54 -25.50
C SER A 138 -5.97 -5.41 -24.52
N GLN A 139 -6.03 -4.18 -25.04
CA GLN A 139 -5.66 -2.93 -24.38
C GLN A 139 -6.34 -2.70 -23.01
N PRO A 140 -5.61 -2.19 -22.00
CA PRO A 140 -6.22 -1.55 -20.83
C PRO A 140 -6.53 -0.07 -21.11
N ILE A 141 -7.66 0.39 -20.59
CA ILE A 141 -8.14 1.78 -20.58
C ILE A 141 -7.06 2.69 -20.01
N ALA A 142 -6.67 3.71 -20.77
CA ALA A 142 -5.60 4.64 -20.42
C ALA A 142 -6.10 5.76 -19.50
N LEU A 143 -5.66 5.74 -18.24
CA LEU A 143 -5.51 6.96 -17.45
C LEU A 143 -4.21 7.63 -17.89
N GLN A 144 -4.30 8.71 -18.68
CA GLN A 144 -3.13 9.49 -19.05
C GLN A 144 -2.82 10.53 -17.97
N LYS A 145 -1.61 10.39 -17.43
CA LYS A 145 -0.90 11.40 -16.64
C LYS A 145 -0.04 12.24 -17.57
#